data_AF-A0A954C9F7-F1
#
_entry.id   AF-A0A954C9F7-F1
#
_cell.length_a   1.000
_cell.length_b   1.000
_cell.length_c   1.000
_cell.angle_alpha   90.00
_cell.angle_beta   90.00
_cell.angle_gamma   90.00
#
_symmetry.space_group_name_H-M   'P 1'
#
loop_
_entity.id
_entity.type
_entity.pdbx_description
1 polymer ?
#
loop_
_entity_poly.entity_id
_entity_poly.type
_entity_poly.pdbx_seq_one_letter_code
_entity_poly.pdbx_strand_id
1 'polypeptide(L)'
;RAVVRAIINTQRALKREPSLARTVGERVFPAQEAGLIQHLVERDLPFYSPALSRDFIERMLRFSMDLGLIDTPPDHRQVVALSCADLRP
;
A
#
# COMPACT_ATOMS: atom_id res chain seq x y z
N ARG A 1 8.63 8.31 -13.87
CA ARG A 1 7.94 7.71 -12.70
C ARG A 1 7.09 8.73 -11.94
N ALA A 2 6.21 9.47 -12.63
CA ALA A 2 5.39 10.50 -11.99
C ALA A 2 4.29 9.90 -11.10
N VAL A 3 3.62 8.84 -11.58
CA VAL A 3 2.54 8.15 -10.86
C VAL A 3 3.01 7.60 -9.50
N VAL A 4 4.15 6.91 -9.46
CA VAL A 4 4.70 6.36 -8.20
C VAL A 4 4.98 7.49 -7.19
N ARG A 5 5.56 8.62 -7.64
CA ARG A 5 5.78 9.78 -6.78
C ARG A 5 4.47 10.38 -6.28
N ALA A 6 3.43 10.44 -7.11
CA ALA A 6 2.12 10.93 -6.69
C ALA A 6 1.50 10.04 -5.60
N ILE A 7 1.62 8.71 -5.72
CA ILE A 7 1.16 7.77 -4.68
C ILE A 7 1.94 7.98 -3.37
N ILE A 8 3.27 8.09 -3.44
CA ILE A 8 4.11 8.32 -2.26
C ILE A 8 3.72 9.62 -1.55
N ASN A 9 3.55 10.70 -2.31
CA ASN A 9 3.14 11.99 -1.77
C ASN A 9 1.73 11.94 -1.16
N THR A 10 0.83 11.18 -1.77
CA THR A 10 -0.52 10.95 -1.23
C THR A 10 -0.47 10.19 0.10
N GLN A 11 0.30 9.09 0.17
CA GLN A 11 0.49 8.37 1.43
C GLN A 11 1.10 9.25 2.52
N ARG A 12 2.08 10.10 2.19
CA ARG A 12 2.66 11.08 3.12
C ARG A 12 1.64 12.12 3.58
N ALA A 13 0.81 12.64 2.67
CA ALA A 13 -0.25 13.59 3.02
C ALA A 13 -1.28 12.95 3.96
N LEU A 14 -1.71 11.73 3.68
CA LEU A 14 -2.67 10.99 4.51
C LEU A 14 -2.09 10.61 5.88
N LYS A 15 -0.79 10.31 5.97
CA LYS A 15 -0.11 10.13 7.26
C LYS A 15 -0.09 11.39 8.10
N ARG A 16 0.09 12.55 7.47
CA ARG A 16 0.13 13.86 8.16
C ARG A 16 -1.27 14.32 8.55
N GLU A 17 -2.26 14.08 7.69
CA GLU A 17 -3.61 14.58 7.85
C GLU A 17 -4.62 13.54 7.33
N PRO A 18 -5.03 12.57 8.16
CA PRO A 18 -5.96 11.50 7.77
C PRO A 18 -7.33 12.00 7.32
N SER A 19 -7.78 13.17 7.81
CA SER A 19 -9.05 13.80 7.42
C SER A 19 -9.15 14.10 5.92
N LEU A 20 -8.01 14.24 5.22
CA LEU A 20 -7.98 14.38 3.75
C LEU A 20 -8.64 13.19 3.05
N ALA A 21 -8.60 11.99 3.64
CA ALA A 21 -9.25 10.81 3.09
C ALA A 21 -10.78 10.95 3.07
N ARG A 22 -11.36 11.55 4.11
CA ARG A 22 -12.81 11.84 4.17
C ARG A 22 -13.21 12.88 3.12
N THR A 23 -12.43 13.95 2.95
CA THR A 23 -12.69 14.98 1.94
C THR A 23 -12.79 14.40 0.52
N VAL A 24 -11.93 13.44 0.19
CA VAL A 24 -12.04 12.72 -1.09
C VAL A 24 -13.22 11.75 -1.06
N GLY A 25 -13.39 11.01 0.03
CA GLY A 25 -14.45 10.05 0.23
C GLY A 25 -15.86 10.61 0.02
N GLU A 26 -16.14 11.81 0.53
CA GLU A 26 -17.42 12.51 0.39
C GLU A 26 -17.79 12.81 -1.08
N ARG A 27 -16.81 12.78 -2.00
CA ARG A 27 -17.03 13.01 -3.44
C ARG A 27 -17.37 11.74 -4.21
N VAL A 28 -17.09 10.56 -3.65
CA VAL A 28 -17.15 9.27 -4.36
C VAL A 28 -18.01 8.22 -3.66
N PHE A 29 -18.25 8.36 -2.36
CA PHE A 29 -19.07 7.46 -1.56
C PHE A 29 -20.29 8.19 -0.98
N PRO A 30 -21.38 7.46 -0.65
CA PRO A 30 -22.48 8.04 0.10
C PRO A 30 -22.01 8.50 1.49
N ALA A 31 -22.79 9.39 2.11
CA ALA A 31 -22.37 10.12 3.31
C ALA A 31 -22.01 9.19 4.50
N GLN A 32 -22.74 8.08 4.66
CA GLN A 32 -22.49 7.14 5.74
C GLN A 32 -21.12 6.47 5.60
N GLU A 33 -20.80 5.96 4.41
CA GLU A 33 -19.53 5.30 4.11
C GLU A 33 -18.37 6.30 4.14
N ALA A 34 -18.58 7.51 3.60
CA ALA A 34 -17.58 8.57 3.63
C ALA A 34 -17.16 8.94 5.06
N GLY A 35 -18.09 8.93 6.00
CA GLY A 35 -17.84 9.16 7.43
C GLY A 35 -16.90 8.12 8.07
N LEU A 36 -16.81 6.91 7.52
CA LEU A 36 -15.98 5.84 8.06
C LEU A 36 -14.54 5.86 7.54
N ILE A 37 -14.30 6.48 6.38
CA ILE A 37 -13.01 6.41 5.67
C ILE A 37 -11.87 6.96 6.51
N GLN A 38 -12.06 8.08 7.19
CA GLN A 38 -11.02 8.66 8.03
C GLN A 38 -10.53 7.66 9.09
N HIS A 39 -11.45 6.98 9.77
CA HIS A 39 -11.10 6.01 10.81
C HIS A 39 -10.38 4.78 10.25
N LEU A 40 -10.75 4.33 9.04
CA LEU A 40 -10.03 3.26 8.35
C LEU A 40 -8.59 3.67 8.03
N VAL A 41 -8.40 4.88 7.51
CA VAL A 41 -7.06 5.42 7.21
C VAL A 41 -6.23 5.59 8.48
N GLU A 42 -6.80 6.14 9.55
CA GLU A 42 -6.14 6.30 10.86
C GLU A 42 -5.63 4.96 11.41
N ARG A 43 -6.47 3.92 11.37
CA ARG A 43 -6.10 2.57 11.80
C ARG A 43 -4.93 2.02 10.98
N ASP A 44 -4.95 2.26 9.67
CA ASP A 44 -4.02 1.62 8.72
C ASP A 44 -2.73 2.42 8.48
N LEU A 45 -2.54 3.59 9.12
CA LEU A 45 -1.34 4.42 8.96
C LEU A 45 0.01 3.69 9.07
N PRO A 46 0.20 2.71 9.98
CA PRO A 46 1.44 1.94 10.04
C PRO A 46 1.78 1.23 8.73
N PHE A 47 0.76 0.89 7.93
CA PHE A 47 0.89 0.17 6.66
C PHE A 47 1.02 1.08 5.44
N TYR A 48 0.95 2.41 5.60
CA TYR A 48 1.09 3.38 4.50
C TYR A 48 2.56 3.54 4.07
N SER A 49 3.13 2.48 3.52
CA SER A 49 4.49 2.41 3.01
C SER A 49 4.48 1.94 1.56
N PRO A 50 5.22 2.60 0.65
CA PRO A 50 5.39 2.13 -0.72
C PRO A 50 6.47 1.04 -0.84
N ALA A 51 7.23 0.80 0.24
CA ALA A 51 8.38 -0.09 0.22
C ALA A 51 7.97 -1.52 0.56
N LEU A 52 8.28 -2.44 -0.36
CA LEU A 52 8.19 -3.88 -0.14
C LEU A 52 9.60 -4.41 0.14
N SER A 53 9.85 -4.89 1.36
CA SER A 53 11.14 -5.48 1.70
C SER A 53 11.26 -6.89 1.09
N ARG A 54 12.49 -7.29 0.82
CA ARG A 54 12.79 -8.64 0.32
C ARG A 54 12.30 -9.72 1.30
N ASP A 55 12.59 -9.56 2.59
CA ASP A 55 12.18 -10.51 3.64
C ASP A 55 10.65 -10.63 3.73
N PHE A 56 9.90 -9.54 3.61
CA PHE A 56 8.43 -9.59 3.59
C PHE A 56 7.90 -10.42 2.41
N ILE A 57 8.43 -10.20 1.21
CA ILE A 57 8.03 -10.95 0.01
C ILE A 57 8.42 -12.42 0.14
N GLU A 58 9.63 -12.72 0.60
CA GLU A 58 10.11 -14.10 0.78
C GLU A 58 9.24 -14.88 1.78
N ARG A 59 8.82 -14.25 2.88
CA ARG A 59 7.89 -14.85 3.85
C ARG A 59 6.51 -15.09 3.26
N MET A 60 6.00 -14.16 2.45
CA MET A 60 4.68 -14.31 1.82
C MET A 60 4.67 -15.40 0.75
N LEU A 61 5.73 -15.50 -0.03
CA LEU A 61 5.91 -16.59 -0.98
C LEU A 61 6.04 -17.94 -0.26
N ARG A 62 6.82 -18.01 0.83
CA ARG A 62 6.92 -19.22 1.66
C ARG A 62 5.54 -19.65 2.19
N PHE A 63 4.81 -18.73 2.80
CA PHE A 63 3.46 -19.02 3.31
C PHE A 63 2.52 -19.56 2.21
N SER A 64 2.59 -18.97 1.00
CA SER A 64 1.77 -19.40 -0.13
C SER A 64 2.16 -20.79 -0.64
N MET A 65 3.45 -21.13 -0.62
CA MET A 65 3.95 -22.48 -0.93
C MET A 65 3.47 -23.50 0.11
N ASP A 66 3.55 -23.16 1.40
CA ASP A 66 3.18 -24.07 2.49
C ASP A 66 1.67 -24.40 2.47
N LEU A 67 0.84 -23.48 1.98
CA LEU A 67 -0.58 -23.70 1.73
C LEU A 67 -0.90 -24.40 0.39
N GLY A 68 0.09 -24.66 -0.45
CA GLY A 68 -0.10 -25.24 -1.78
C GLY A 68 -0.80 -24.30 -2.78
N LEU A 69 -0.73 -22.98 -2.56
CA LEU A 69 -1.30 -21.99 -3.48
C LEU A 69 -0.41 -21.74 -4.71
N ILE A 70 0.90 -21.99 -4.57
CA ILE A 70 1.89 -21.90 -5.64
C ILE A 70 2.88 -23.06 -5.52
N ASP A 71 3.33 -23.59 -6.66
CA ASP A 71 4.28 -24.71 -6.72
C ASP A 71 5.74 -24.27 -6.72
N THR A 72 6.02 -23.05 -7.18
CA THR A 72 7.39 -22.49 -7.25
C THR A 72 7.33 -20.98 -7.02
N PRO A 73 8.19 -20.42 -6.15
CA PRO A 73 8.20 -18.98 -5.92
C PRO A 73 8.73 -18.24 -7.16
N PRO A 74 8.05 -17.18 -7.63
CA PRO A 74 8.58 -16.32 -8.68
C PRO A 74 9.85 -15.58 -8.21
N ASP A 75 10.67 -15.14 -9.17
CA ASP A 75 11.82 -14.29 -8.85
C ASP A 75 11.35 -12.95 -8.24
N HIS A 76 12.11 -12.43 -7.29
CA HIS A 76 11.78 -11.17 -6.61
C HIS A 76 11.57 -10.00 -7.59
N ARG A 77 12.27 -9.95 -8.73
CA ARG A 77 12.10 -8.91 -9.75
C ARG A 77 10.78 -9.01 -10.51
N GLN A 78 10.16 -10.18 -10.53
CA GLN A 78 8.84 -10.40 -11.13
C GLN A 78 7.73 -9.91 -10.21
N VAL A 79 7.97 -9.84 -8.90
CA VAL A 79 6.99 -9.42 -7.89
C VAL A 79 7.18 -7.94 -7.50
N VAL A 80 8.42 -7.46 -7.42
CA VAL A 80 8.76 -6.11 -6.97
C VAL A 80 9.46 -5.34 -8.10
N ALA A 81 8.87 -4.21 -8.48
CA ALA A 81 9.44 -3.30 -9.47
C ALA A 81 10.70 -2.59 -8.94
N LEU A 82 11.84 -3.27 -9.00
CA LEU A 82 13.14 -2.75 -8.54
C LEU A 82 13.55 -1.45 -9.24
N SER A 83 13.02 -1.19 -10.43
CA SER A 83 13.25 0.07 -11.12
C SER A 83 12.89 1.26 -10.21
N CYS A 84 11.85 1.17 -9.39
CA CYS A 84 11.38 2.28 -8.54
C CYS A 84 12.11 2.39 -7.20
N ALA A 85 13.19 1.64 -7.00
CA ALA A 85 13.91 1.58 -5.73
C ALA A 85 14.54 2.90 -5.27
N ASP A 86 14.81 3.81 -6.22
CA ASP A 86 15.33 5.17 -6.02
C ASP A 86 14.28 6.16 -5.49
N LEU A 87 13.00 5.80 -5.54
CA LEU A 87 11.88 6.62 -5.06
C LEU A 87 11.49 6.29 -3.62
N ARG A 88 12.29 5.49 -2.91
CA ARG A 88 12.01 5.14 -1.52
C ARG A 88 11.95 6.42 -0.66
N PRO A 89 10.98 6.51 0.27
CA PRO A 89 10.70 7.73 0.99
C PRO A 89 11.77 8.14 1.99
#